data_AF-A0A9E3DID3-F1
#
_entry.id   AF-A0A9E3DID3-F1
#
_cell.length_a   1.000
_cell.length_b   1.000
_cell.length_c   1.000
_cell.angle_alpha   90.00
_cell.angle_beta   90.00
_cell.angle_gamma   90.00
#
_symmetry.space_group_name_H-M   'P 1'
#
loop_
_entity.id
_entity.type
_entity.pdbx_description
1 polymer ?
#
loop_
_entity_poly.entity_id
_entity_poly.type
_entity_poly.pdbx_seq_one_letter_code
_entity_poly.pdbx_strand_id
1 'polypeptide(L)' 'MIVSGSQQALAICTSVLVEPGSRVWVEDPGYMLLHSALKLAGCRLVPVPVDGEGMKSLSVSGSAGVQKQHG' A
#
# COMPACT_ATOMS: atom_id res chain seq x y z
N MET A 1 -20.45 7.47 -0.70
CA MET A 1 -19.45 7.88 -1.71
C MET A 1 -19.65 7.00 -2.94
N ILE A 2 -19.87 7.58 -4.11
CA ILE A 2 -19.98 6.84 -5.38
C ILE A 2 -18.75 7.20 -6.21
N VAL A 3 -18.10 6.20 -6.81
CA VAL A 3 -16.91 6.35 -7.66
C VAL A 3 -17.15 5.64 -9.00
N SER A 4 -16.54 6.15 -10.06
CA SER A 4 -16.65 5.64 -11.43
C SER A 4 -15.93 4.30 -11.67
N GLY A 5 -15.23 3.76 -10.66
CA GLY A 5 -14.57 2.46 -10.73
C GLY A 5 -13.51 2.24 -9.66
N SER A 6 -12.98 1.01 -9.60
CA SER A 6 -11.98 0.59 -8.62
C SER A 6 -10.67 1.39 -8.69
N GLN A 7 -10.24 1.78 -9.88
CA GLN A 7 -9.05 2.62 -10.06
C GLN A 7 -9.22 4.02 -9.45
N GLN A 8 -10.39 4.64 -9.62
CA GLN A 8 -10.68 5.94 -9.01
C GLN A 8 -10.79 5.81 -7.49
N ALA A 9 -11.47 4.76 -7.00
CA ALA A 9 -11.53 4.45 -5.58
C ALA A 9 -10.13 4.35 -4.99
N LEU A 10 -9.25 3.60 -5.66
CA LEU A 10 -7.90 3.35 -5.19
C LEU A 10 -7.02 4.60 -5.20
N ALA A 11 -7.14 5.43 -6.24
CA ALA A 11 -6.42 6.71 -6.29
C ALA A 11 -6.81 7.61 -5.12
N ILE A 12 -8.10 7.71 -4.81
CA ILE A 12 -8.61 8.49 -3.68
C ILE A 12 -8.15 7.90 -2.34
N CYS A 13 -8.26 6.59 -2.14
CA CYS A 13 -7.77 5.94 -0.93
C CYS A 13 -6.27 6.18 -0.74
N THR A 14 -5.48 6.09 -1.81
CA THR A 14 -4.03 6.31 -1.75
C THR A 14 -3.70 7.75 -1.38
N SER A 15 -4.39 8.74 -1.96
CA SER A 15 -4.13 10.15 -1.67
C SER A 15 -4.52 10.57 -0.25
N VAL A 16 -5.49 9.88 0.37
CA VAL A 16 -5.95 10.18 1.74
C VAL A 16 -5.15 9.42 2.79
N LEU A 17 -4.82 8.14 2.53
CA LEU A 17 -4.29 7.23 3.55
C LEU A 17 -2.77 7.15 3.56
N VAL A 18 -2.10 7.58 2.49
CA VAL A 18 -0.67 7.33 2.32
C VAL A 18 0.08 8.64 2.22
N GLU A 19 1.07 8.79 3.09
CA GLU A 19 1.99 9.92 3.06
C GLU A 19 3.17 9.60 2.11
N PRO A 20 3.57 10.53 1.23
CA PRO A 20 4.76 10.34 0.39
C PRO A 20 5.98 9.92 1.21
N GLY A 21 6.74 8.93 0.72
CA GLY A 21 7.87 8.33 1.42
C GLY A 21 7.52 7.18 2.37
N SER A 22 6.23 6.92 2.61
CA SER A 22 5.78 5.78 3.42
C SER A 22 6.23 4.45 2.83
N ARG A 23 6.53 3.49 3.71
CA ARG A 23 6.76 2.09 3.33
C ARG A 23 5.41 1.37 3.30
N VAL A 24 5.05 0.80 2.16
CA VAL A 24 3.78 0.09 1.99
C VAL A 24 4.06 -1.34 1.57
N TRP A 25 3.47 -2.30 2.27
CA TRP A 25 3.57 -3.71 1.90
C TRP A 25 2.60 -4.01 0.78
N VAL A 26 3.07 -4.78 -0.19
CA VAL A 26 2.28 -5.19 -1.35
C VAL A 26 2.54 -6.66 -1.65
N GLU A 27 1.55 -7.32 -2.22
CA GLU A 27 1.62 -8.74 -2.59
C GLU A 27 2.65 -8.98 -3.70
N ASP A 28 3.30 -10.14 -3.67
CA ASP A 28 4.21 -10.61 -4.71
C ASP A 28 4.05 -12.13 -4.96
N PRO A 29 3.47 -12.56 -6.10
CA PRO A 29 2.87 -11.73 -7.16
C PRO A 29 1.60 -11.02 -6.68
N GLY A 30 1.36 -9.80 -7.19
CA GLY A 30 0.25 -8.94 -6.73
C GLY A 30 -0.38 -8.05 -7.82
N TYR A 31 -1.33 -7.22 -7.42
CA TYR A 31 -2.06 -6.31 -8.31
C TYR A 31 -1.19 -5.15 -8.81
N MET A 32 -0.57 -5.30 -9.99
CA MET A 32 0.43 -4.36 -10.51
C MET A 32 -0.07 -2.92 -10.69
N LEU A 33 -1.35 -2.70 -10.97
CA LEU A 33 -1.88 -1.33 -11.09
C LEU A 33 -1.88 -0.58 -9.75
N LEU A 34 -2.08 -1.29 -8.64
CA LEU A 34 -1.91 -0.73 -7.30
C LEU A 34 -0.45 -0.37 -7.03
N HIS A 35 0.50 -1.20 -7.46
CA HIS A 35 1.91 -0.92 -7.29
C HIS A 35 2.30 0.38 -8.01
N SER A 36 1.80 0.56 -9.23
CA SER A 36 2.00 1.79 -10.01
C SER A 36 1.39 3.01 -9.33
N ALA A 37 0.15 2.92 -8.84
CA ALA A 37 -0.51 4.03 -8.15
C ALA A 37 0.23 4.45 -6.86
N LEU A 38 0.67 3.48 -6.05
CA LEU A 38 1.43 3.74 -4.82
C LEU A 38 2.81 4.34 -5.12
N LYS A 39 3.51 3.86 -6.16
CA LYS A 39 4.78 4.48 -6.61
C LYS A 39 4.58 5.92 -7.08
N LEU A 40 3.53 6.18 -7.85
CA LEU A 40 3.18 7.54 -8.27
C LEU A 40 2.83 8.45 -7.09
N ALA A 41 2.25 7.91 -6.02
CA ALA A 41 2.03 8.60 -4.75
C ALA A 41 3.32 8.79 -3.90
N GLY A 42 4.48 8.36 -4.39
CA GLY A 42 5.77 8.52 -3.71
C GLY A 42 6.06 7.45 -2.65
N CYS A 43 5.35 6.33 -2.66
CA CYS A 43 5.55 5.27 -1.68
C CYS A 43 6.76 4.38 -2.01
N ARG A 44 7.39 3.83 -0.97
CA ARG A 44 8.37 2.75 -1.09
C ARG A 44 7.68 1.41 -0.91
N LEU A 45 7.56 0.65 -1.99
CA LEU A 45 6.94 -0.67 -1.94
C LEU A 45 7.87 -1.68 -1.28
N VAL A 46 7.31 -2.51 -0.41
CA VAL A 46 7.96 -3.68 0.17
C VAL A 46 7.16 -4.90 -0.30
N PRO A 47 7.64 -5.64 -1.32
CA PRO A 47 6.96 -6.83 -1.80
C PRO A 47 6.98 -7.91 -0.71
N VAL A 48 5.84 -8.56 -0.52
CA VAL A 48 5.64 -9.66 0.43
C VAL A 48 5.19 -10.89 -0.36
N PRO A 49 6.00 -11.97 -0.39
CA PRO A 49 5.62 -13.19 -1.08
C PRO A 49 4.28 -13.73 -0.59
N VAL A 50 3.37 -14.01 -1.53
CA VAL A 50 2.11 -14.70 -1.26
C VAL A 50 2.23 -16.19 -1.59
N ASP A 51 1.57 -17.03 -0.82
CA ASP A 51 1.37 -18.44 -1.13
C ASP A 51 -0.13 -18.75 -1.33
N GLY A 52 -0.49 -20.03 -1.41
CA GLY A 52 -1.88 -20.46 -1.60
C GLY A 52 -2.84 -20.03 -0.48
N GLU A 53 -2.31 -19.62 0.69
CA GLU A 53 -3.07 -19.14 1.85
C GLU A 53 -3.03 -17.60 1.97
N GLY A 54 -2.40 -16.90 1.01
CA GLY A 54 -2.32 -15.44 0.94
C GLY A 54 -1.00 -14.85 1.42
N MET A 55 -1.02 -13.60 1.90
CA MET A 55 0.18 -12.94 2.42
C MET A 55 0.62 -13.54 3.75
N LYS A 56 1.91 -13.88 3.85
CA LYS A 56 2.51 -14.29 5.12
C LYS A 56 2.46 -13.14 6.11
N SER A 57 1.91 -13.42 7.29
CA SER A 57 1.96 -12.49 8.42
C SER A 57 3.42 -12.26 8.82
N LEU A 58 3.93 -11.07 8.49
CA LEU A 58 5.23 -10.62 8.96
C LEU A 58 5.08 -10.21 10.43
N SER A 59 5.81 -10.88 11.32
CA SER A 59 6.01 -10.37 12.69
C SER A 59 6.79 -9.07 12.60
N VAL A 60 6.12 -7.98 12.94
CA VAL A 60 6.66 -6.63 12.79
C VAL A 60 6.98 -6.07 14.15
N SER A 61 8.27 -6.13 14.49
CA SER A 61 8.84 -5.43 15.65
C SER A 61 8.97 -3.91 15.40
N GLY A 62 8.13 -3.32 14.54
CA GLY A 62 8.22 -1.92 14.16
C GLY A 62 6.98 -1.48 13.41
N SER A 63 5.91 -1.18 14.17
CA SER A 63 4.67 -0.52 13.76
C SER A 63 4.37 -0.53 12.25
N ALA A 64 3.48 -1.43 11.84
CA ALA A 64 2.66 -1.25 10.63
C ALA A 64 1.64 -0.11 10.83
N GLY A 65 2.11 1.05 11.30
CA GLY A 65 1.34 2.28 11.37
C GLY A 65 1.92 3.24 10.34
N VAL A 66 1.05 4.00 9.69
CA VAL A 66 1.43 5.30 9.13
C VAL A 66 2.11 6.07 10.26
N GLN A 67 3.43 6.03 10.32
CA GLN A 67 4.24 6.69 11.34
C GLN A 67 4.15 8.18 11.05
N LYS A 68 3.14 8.84 11.64
CA LYS A 68 2.98 10.29 11.72
C LYS A 68 4.23 10.86 12.39
N GLN A 69 5.17 11.34 11.58
CA GLN A 69 6.32 12.08 12.10
C GLN A 69 5.82 13.49 12.43
N HIS A 70 5.52 13.73 13.71
CA HIS A 70 5.26 15.07 14.23
C HIS A 70 6.61 15.81 14.34
N GLY A 71 6.74 16.94 13.66
CA GLY A 71 7.90 17.83 13.69
C GLY A 71 7.70 19.00 12.75
#